data_AF-A0A963LTZ3-F1
#
_entry.id   AF-A0A963LTZ3-F1
#
_cell.length_a   1.000
_cell.length_b   1.000
_cell.length_c   1.000
_cell.angle_alpha   90.00
_cell.angle_beta   90.00
_cell.angle_gamma   90.00
#
_symmetry.space_group_name_H-M   'P 1'
#
loop_
_entity.id
_entity.type
_entity.pdbx_description
1 polymer ?
#
loop_
_entity_poly.entity_id
_entity_poly.type
_entity_poly.pdbx_seq_one_letter_code
_entity_poly.pdbx_strand_id
1 'polypeptide(L)'
;GASGRRWRQLFNDAQVILHNHPVNARRAARGAVSVNSLWFWGAGALPGFVRSALGGVLSERAEIRALARLAGLSPEALDGRKWLEVLDAAAPASAVLLDLVELRDSDLQDGWLAPLETALAGGRIDPLMLRFASGERFRIRRSDRWRFWRTVRGLRA
;
A
#
# COMPACT_ATOMS: atom_id res chain seq x y z
N GLY A 1 22.73 -21.19 17.73
CA GLY A 1 21.98 -22.38 17.27
C GLY A 1 22.14 -22.61 15.77
N ALA A 2 21.50 -23.65 15.22
CA ALA A 2 21.61 -24.06 13.81
C ALA A 2 21.15 -22.97 12.82
N SER A 3 20.06 -22.25 13.10
CA SER A 3 19.58 -21.14 12.26
C SER A 3 20.61 -20.01 12.12
N GLY A 4 21.35 -19.71 13.18
CA GLY A 4 22.41 -18.70 13.15
C GLY A 4 23.66 -19.13 12.36
N ARG A 5 23.89 -20.43 12.13
CA ARG A 5 24.93 -20.90 11.21
C ARG A 5 24.52 -20.65 9.77
N ARG A 6 23.27 -20.99 9.41
CA ARG A 6 22.72 -20.78 8.06
C ARG A 6 22.75 -19.31 7.66
N TRP A 7 22.35 -18.40 8.56
CA TRP A 7 22.40 -16.95 8.27
C TRP A 7 23.82 -16.42 8.07
N ARG A 8 24.80 -16.88 8.87
CA ARG A 8 26.20 -16.50 8.68
C ARG A 8 26.76 -16.99 7.34
N GLN A 9 26.41 -18.21 6.95
CA GLN A 9 26.79 -18.74 5.65
C GLN A 9 26.21 -17.91 4.51
N LEU A 10 24.90 -17.64 4.53
CA LEU A 10 24.24 -16.79 3.53
C LEU A 10 24.84 -15.39 3.46
N PHE A 11 25.20 -14.81 4.61
CA PHE A 11 25.85 -13.50 4.65
C PHE A 11 27.23 -13.52 3.98
N ASN A 12 28.07 -14.51 4.30
CA ASN A 12 29.38 -14.67 3.68
C ASN A 12 29.28 -14.88 2.17
N ASP A 13 28.39 -15.78 1.74
CA ASP A 13 28.17 -16.09 0.32
C ASP A 13 27.69 -14.84 -0.44
N ALA A 14 26.73 -14.10 0.14
CA ALA A 14 26.25 -12.85 -0.43
C ALA A 14 27.36 -11.79 -0.55
N GLN A 15 28.23 -11.64 0.45
CA GLN A 15 29.36 -10.71 0.38
C GLN A 15 30.32 -11.05 -0.76
N VAL A 16 30.70 -12.33 -0.91
CA VAL A 16 31.62 -12.77 -1.97
C VAL A 16 30.99 -12.52 -3.36
N ILE A 17 29.72 -12.89 -3.53
CA ILE A 17 28.99 -12.68 -4.80
C ILE A 17 28.88 -11.20 -5.13
N LEU A 18 28.46 -10.38 -4.17
CA LEU A 18 28.26 -8.95 -4.40
C LEU A 18 29.58 -8.23 -4.65
N HIS A 19 30.65 -8.56 -3.92
CA HIS A 19 31.97 -7.97 -4.13
C HIS A 19 32.47 -8.17 -5.56
N ASN A 20 32.31 -9.38 -6.11
CA ASN A 20 32.76 -9.75 -7.45
C ASN A 20 31.74 -9.42 -8.56
N HIS A 21 30.59 -8.84 -8.22
CA HIS A 21 29.51 -8.64 -9.18
C HIS A 21 29.88 -7.60 -10.26
N PRO A 22 29.68 -7.88 -11.57
CA PRO A 22 30.05 -6.95 -12.65
C PRO A 22 29.38 -5.57 -12.57
N VAL A 23 28.23 -5.45 -11.91
CA VAL A 23 27.62 -4.14 -11.62
C VAL A 23 28.50 -3.33 -10.68
N ASN A 24 29.12 -3.93 -9.66
CA ASN A 24 30.01 -3.22 -8.75
C ASN A 24 31.34 -2.83 -9.42
N ALA A 25 31.87 -3.65 -10.32
CA ALA A 25 33.00 -3.25 -11.16
C ALA A 25 32.67 -2.00 -12.00
N ARG A 26 31.50 -1.98 -12.65
CA ARG A 26 31.01 -0.80 -13.41
C ARG A 26 30.73 0.42 -12.52
N ARG A 27 30.28 0.22 -11.27
CA ARG A 27 30.09 1.29 -10.29
C ARG A 27 31.43 1.90 -9.88
N ALA A 28 32.42 1.08 -9.57
CA ALA A 28 33.76 1.53 -9.23
C ALA A 28 34.41 2.30 -10.38
N ALA A 29 34.29 1.82 -11.63
CA ALA A 29 34.83 2.48 -12.81
C ALA A 29 34.28 3.91 -13.05
N ARG A 30 33.09 4.22 -12.54
CA ARG A 30 32.48 5.56 -12.59
C ARG A 30 32.56 6.32 -11.26
N GLY A 31 33.40 5.89 -10.31
CA GLY A 31 33.57 6.51 -9.00
C GLY A 31 32.38 6.35 -8.04
N ALA A 32 31.42 5.46 -8.33
CA ALA A 32 30.26 5.23 -7.47
C ALA A 32 30.55 4.17 -6.39
N VAL A 33 29.95 4.36 -5.21
CA VAL A 33 30.06 3.43 -4.06
C VAL A 33 29.55 2.04 -4.44
N SER A 34 30.27 0.98 -4.09
CA SER A 34 29.85 -0.41 -4.32
C SER A 34 28.72 -0.83 -3.39
N VAL A 35 27.86 -1.73 -3.89
CA VAL A 35 26.80 -2.37 -3.10
C VAL A 35 27.25 -3.81 -2.83
N ASN A 36 28.12 -3.99 -1.84
CA ASN A 36 28.87 -5.23 -1.60
C ASN A 36 28.41 -6.03 -0.36
N SER A 37 27.37 -5.56 0.33
CA SER A 37 26.87 -6.17 1.56
C SER A 37 25.35 -6.17 1.58
N LEU A 38 24.75 -7.18 2.20
CA LEU A 38 23.31 -7.29 2.42
C LEU A 38 23.04 -7.47 3.92
N TRP A 39 22.23 -6.59 4.50
CA TRP A 39 21.84 -6.69 5.90
C TRP A 39 20.48 -7.40 6.01
N PHE A 40 20.47 -8.59 6.61
CA PHE A 40 19.22 -9.33 6.84
C PHE A 40 18.56 -8.86 8.14
N TRP A 41 17.30 -8.47 8.05
CA TRP A 41 16.48 -8.03 9.18
C TRP A 41 15.00 -8.31 8.89
N GLY A 42 14.14 -8.12 9.90
CA GLY A 42 12.70 -8.33 9.73
C GLY A 42 12.30 -9.80 9.55
N ALA A 43 13.00 -10.73 10.22
CA ALA A 43 12.65 -12.14 10.16
C ALA A 43 11.21 -12.36 10.61
N GLY A 44 10.43 -13.04 9.76
CA GLY A 44 9.03 -13.35 10.00
C GLY A 44 8.62 -14.62 9.25
N ALA A 45 7.51 -15.22 9.66
CA ALA A 45 6.89 -16.32 8.96
C ALA A 45 5.64 -15.82 8.24
N LEU A 46 5.34 -16.37 7.07
CA LEU A 46 4.07 -16.13 6.41
C LEU A 46 2.94 -16.71 7.29
N PRO A 47 1.82 -15.99 7.47
CA PRO A 47 0.67 -16.56 8.14
C PRO A 47 0.10 -17.70 7.29
N GLY A 48 -0.41 -18.75 7.94
CA GLY A 48 -0.97 -19.90 7.21
C GLY A 48 -2.20 -19.55 6.36
N PHE A 49 -2.93 -18.50 6.74
CA PHE A 49 -4.03 -17.94 5.97
C PHE A 49 -4.26 -16.46 6.34
N VAL A 50 -4.90 -15.72 5.45
CA VAL A 50 -5.43 -14.37 5.71
C VAL A 50 -6.90 -14.36 5.33
N ARG A 51 -7.75 -13.74 6.15
CA ARG A 51 -9.17 -13.50 5.82
C ARG A 51 -9.38 -12.01 5.63
N SER A 52 -10.15 -11.66 4.62
CA SER A 52 -10.51 -10.28 4.32
C SER A 52 -12.00 -10.20 3.96
N ALA A 53 -12.67 -9.14 4.42
CA ALA A 53 -14.00 -8.77 3.96
C ALA A 53 -13.96 -7.79 2.78
N LEU A 54 -12.77 -7.49 2.26
CA LEU A 54 -12.59 -6.63 1.10
C LEU A 54 -12.96 -7.38 -0.17
N GLY A 55 -13.65 -6.71 -1.08
CA GLY A 55 -13.94 -7.21 -2.42
C GLY A 55 -12.90 -6.80 -3.47
N GLY A 56 -12.00 -5.86 -3.12
CA GLY A 56 -10.94 -5.37 -4.00
C GLY A 56 -9.89 -4.58 -3.25
N VAL A 57 -8.68 -4.51 -3.82
CA VAL A 57 -7.53 -3.80 -3.26
C VAL A 57 -6.75 -3.14 -4.39
N LEU A 58 -6.52 -1.83 -4.29
CA LEU A 58 -5.58 -1.09 -5.13
C LEU A 58 -4.46 -0.56 -4.23
N SER A 59 -3.22 -0.94 -4.52
CA SER A 59 -2.04 -0.54 -3.74
C SER A 59 -0.76 -0.72 -4.54
N GLU A 60 0.21 0.19 -4.34
CA GLU A 60 1.59 0.03 -4.83
C GLU A 60 2.49 -0.73 -3.85
N ARG A 61 2.07 -0.89 -2.59
CA ARG A 61 2.88 -1.49 -1.53
C ARG A 61 2.88 -3.02 -1.63
N ALA A 62 4.09 -3.60 -1.69
CA ALA A 62 4.28 -5.03 -1.90
C ALA A 62 3.63 -5.88 -0.81
N GLU A 63 3.70 -5.42 0.44
CA GLU A 63 3.13 -6.08 1.62
C GLU A 63 1.61 -6.13 1.59
N ILE A 64 0.93 -5.04 1.19
CA ILE A 64 -0.53 -5.00 1.09
C ILE A 64 -1.01 -5.91 -0.03
N ARG A 65 -0.32 -5.87 -1.18
CA ARG A 65 -0.61 -6.75 -2.32
C ARG A 65 -0.36 -8.23 -1.95
N ALA A 66 0.71 -8.53 -1.22
CA ALA A 66 0.99 -9.90 -0.79
C ALA A 66 -0.09 -10.44 0.15
N LEU A 67 -0.53 -9.64 1.14
CA LEU A 67 -1.62 -10.00 2.04
C LEU A 67 -2.96 -10.17 1.32
N ALA A 68 -3.27 -9.30 0.36
CA ALA A 68 -4.47 -9.42 -0.47
C ALA A 68 -4.48 -10.75 -1.26
N ARG A 69 -3.35 -11.11 -1.89
CA ARG A 69 -3.20 -12.40 -2.59
C ARG A 69 -3.37 -13.59 -1.64
N LEU A 70 -2.79 -13.51 -0.44
CA LEU A 70 -2.93 -14.56 0.56
C LEU A 70 -4.37 -14.68 1.10
N ALA A 71 -5.17 -13.61 0.99
CA ALA A 71 -6.60 -13.60 1.26
C ALA A 71 -7.46 -14.06 0.07
N GLY A 72 -6.86 -14.48 -1.05
CA GLY A 72 -7.56 -14.90 -2.26
C GLY A 72 -8.04 -13.76 -3.16
N LEU A 73 -7.56 -12.53 -2.95
CA LEU A 73 -7.89 -11.38 -3.78
C LEU A 73 -6.83 -11.15 -4.87
N SER A 74 -7.25 -10.50 -5.95
CA SER A 74 -6.36 -10.05 -7.03
C SER A 74 -6.11 -8.54 -6.87
N PRO A 75 -5.04 -8.11 -6.17
CA PRO A 75 -4.78 -6.69 -5.97
C PRO A 75 -4.28 -6.04 -7.26
N GLU A 76 -4.77 -4.84 -7.53
CA GLU A 76 -4.39 -4.02 -8.68
C GLU A 76 -3.41 -2.91 -8.30
N ALA A 77 -2.74 -2.39 -9.32
CA ALA A 77 -1.96 -1.16 -9.20
C ALA A 77 -2.87 0.01 -8.87
N LEU A 78 -2.32 1.05 -8.25
CA LEU A 78 -3.06 2.21 -7.84
C LEU A 78 -3.33 3.12 -9.06
N ASP A 79 -4.47 2.93 -9.70
CA ASP A 79 -4.90 3.72 -10.86
C ASP A 79 -6.26 4.39 -10.60
N GLY A 80 -6.26 5.72 -10.54
CA GLY A 80 -7.45 6.55 -10.28
C GLY A 80 -8.54 6.39 -11.34
N ARG A 81 -8.23 5.78 -12.49
CA ARG A 81 -9.21 5.48 -13.54
C ARG A 81 -9.92 4.14 -13.36
N LYS A 82 -9.36 3.22 -12.58
CA LYS A 82 -9.83 1.82 -12.48
C LYS A 82 -10.56 1.48 -11.20
N TRP A 83 -10.47 2.31 -10.16
CA TRP A 83 -11.03 1.96 -8.85
C TRP A 83 -12.56 1.72 -8.89
N LEU A 84 -13.28 2.39 -9.80
CA LEU A 84 -14.71 2.13 -10.03
C LEU A 84 -14.96 0.76 -10.67
N GLU A 85 -14.12 0.31 -11.60
CA GLU A 85 -14.22 -1.03 -12.20
C GLU A 85 -13.99 -2.11 -11.14
N VAL A 86 -12.99 -1.92 -10.27
CA VAL A 86 -12.73 -2.81 -9.13
C VAL A 86 -13.90 -2.81 -8.15
N LEU A 87 -14.50 -1.64 -7.90
CA LEU A 87 -15.70 -1.52 -7.06
C LEU A 87 -16.90 -2.26 -7.67
N ASP A 88 -17.13 -2.10 -8.97
CA ASP A 88 -18.26 -2.71 -9.68
C ASP A 88 -18.08 -4.24 -9.82
N ALA A 89 -16.84 -4.73 -9.87
CA ALA A 89 -16.53 -6.16 -9.86
C ALA A 89 -16.60 -6.81 -8.46
N ALA A 90 -16.58 -6.01 -7.39
CA ALA A 90 -16.62 -6.52 -6.02
C ALA A 90 -18.00 -7.09 -5.67
N ALA A 91 -18.03 -8.14 -4.83
CA ALA A 91 -19.29 -8.70 -4.35
C ALA A 91 -20.13 -7.63 -3.60
N PRO A 92 -21.47 -7.67 -3.67
CA PRO A 92 -22.34 -6.70 -3.02
C PRO A 92 -22.00 -6.49 -1.54
N ALA A 93 -22.05 -5.23 -1.08
CA ALA A 93 -21.71 -4.81 0.27
C ALA A 93 -20.24 -5.05 0.71
N SER A 94 -19.36 -5.48 -0.19
CA SER A 94 -17.92 -5.54 0.09
C SER A 94 -17.29 -4.16 0.02
N ALA A 95 -16.24 -3.93 0.81
CA ALA A 95 -15.45 -2.71 0.72
C ALA A 95 -14.28 -2.90 -0.25
N VAL A 96 -13.92 -1.84 -1.00
CA VAL A 96 -12.67 -1.78 -1.76
C VAL A 96 -11.66 -0.93 -0.98
N LEU A 97 -10.44 -1.44 -0.82
CA LEU A 97 -9.34 -0.71 -0.21
C LEU A 97 -8.55 0.06 -1.27
N LEU A 98 -8.37 1.36 -1.05
CA LEU A 98 -7.49 2.23 -1.81
C LEU A 98 -6.33 2.64 -0.91
N ASP A 99 -5.11 2.16 -1.19
CA ASP A 99 -3.93 2.48 -0.40
C ASP A 99 -3.24 3.75 -0.93
N LEU A 100 -3.66 4.89 -0.40
CA LEU A 100 -3.24 6.22 -0.87
C LEU A 100 -2.05 6.79 -0.09
N VAL A 101 -1.36 5.98 0.73
CA VAL A 101 -0.40 6.48 1.74
C VAL A 101 0.83 7.16 1.16
N GLU A 102 1.22 6.82 -0.06
CA GLU A 102 2.39 7.39 -0.73
C GLU A 102 2.06 8.65 -1.54
N LEU A 103 0.77 8.92 -1.79
CA LEU A 103 0.35 10.07 -2.58
C LEU A 103 0.37 11.36 -1.75
N ARG A 104 0.61 12.48 -2.41
CA ARG A 104 0.70 13.83 -1.83
C ARG A 104 0.05 14.84 -2.77
N ASP A 105 -0.22 16.03 -2.22
CA ASP A 105 -0.58 17.24 -2.97
C ASP A 105 -1.67 17.02 -4.03
N SER A 106 -1.47 17.54 -5.25
CA SER A 106 -2.43 17.45 -6.36
C SER A 106 -2.71 16.01 -6.79
N ASP A 107 -1.72 15.12 -6.72
CA ASP A 107 -1.93 13.72 -7.13
C ASP A 107 -2.94 13.02 -6.21
N LEU A 108 -2.86 13.29 -4.91
CA LEU A 108 -3.85 12.80 -3.95
C LEU A 108 -5.19 13.51 -4.13
N GLN A 109 -5.20 14.84 -4.27
CA GLN A 109 -6.43 15.63 -4.35
C GLN A 109 -7.22 15.34 -5.63
N ASP A 110 -6.60 15.59 -6.79
CA ASP A 110 -7.26 15.55 -8.09
C ASP A 110 -7.42 14.12 -8.60
N GLY A 111 -6.43 13.26 -8.33
CA GLY A 111 -6.44 11.86 -8.74
C GLY A 111 -7.37 10.98 -7.92
N TRP A 112 -7.65 11.34 -6.67
CA TRP A 112 -8.35 10.44 -5.74
C TRP A 112 -9.44 11.11 -4.90
N LEU A 113 -9.11 12.16 -4.13
CA LEU A 113 -10.09 12.72 -3.20
C LEU A 113 -11.28 13.37 -3.92
N ALA A 114 -11.06 14.15 -4.98
CA ALA A 114 -12.13 14.77 -5.76
C ALA A 114 -13.03 13.74 -6.49
N PRO A 115 -12.50 12.70 -7.16
CA PRO A 115 -13.32 11.60 -7.70
C PRO A 115 -14.12 10.85 -6.62
N LEU A 116 -13.52 10.58 -5.46
CA LEU A 116 -14.21 9.90 -4.34
C LEU A 116 -15.34 10.77 -3.76
N GLU A 117 -15.11 12.08 -3.64
CA GLU A 117 -16.14 13.03 -3.23
C GLU A 117 -17.30 13.05 -4.23
N THR A 118 -16.99 13.09 -5.53
CA THR A 118 -17.99 13.04 -6.60
C THR A 118 -18.83 11.76 -6.54
N ALA A 119 -18.18 10.61 -6.35
CA ALA A 119 -18.86 9.33 -6.24
C ALA A 119 -19.73 9.22 -4.98
N LEU A 120 -19.27 9.77 -3.85
CA LEU A 120 -20.05 9.84 -2.61
C LEU A 120 -21.26 10.77 -2.76
N ALA A 121 -21.06 11.93 -3.37
CA ALA A 121 -22.11 12.91 -3.64
C ALA A 121 -23.18 12.37 -4.58
N GLY A 122 -22.78 11.58 -5.58
CA GLY A 122 -23.66 10.87 -6.52
C GLY A 122 -24.27 9.57 -5.98
N GLY A 123 -23.90 9.13 -4.77
CA GLY A 123 -24.43 7.92 -4.15
C GLY A 123 -23.91 6.59 -4.73
N ARG A 124 -22.84 6.63 -5.53
CA ARG A 124 -22.14 5.41 -6.01
C ARG A 124 -21.44 4.68 -4.88
N ILE A 125 -20.95 5.41 -3.89
CA ILE A 125 -20.41 4.88 -2.64
C ILE A 125 -21.15 5.51 -1.46
N ASP A 126 -21.43 4.72 -0.43
CA ASP A 126 -21.88 5.21 0.87
C ASP A 126 -21.72 4.06 1.90
N PRO A 127 -20.79 4.16 2.87
CA PRO A 127 -19.94 5.30 3.24
C PRO A 127 -18.58 5.33 2.49
N LEU A 128 -17.88 6.47 2.60
CA LEU A 128 -16.43 6.55 2.46
C LEU A 128 -15.76 6.45 3.84
N MET A 129 -14.71 5.62 3.97
CA MET A 129 -13.97 5.44 5.22
C MET A 129 -12.50 5.81 5.03
N LEU A 130 -12.08 6.90 5.67
CA LEU A 130 -10.69 7.33 5.72
C LEU A 130 -9.99 6.72 6.94
N ARG A 131 -8.79 6.17 6.73
CA ARG A 131 -7.97 5.55 7.78
C ARG A 131 -6.55 6.10 7.69
N PHE A 132 -6.05 6.65 8.79
CA PHE A 132 -4.73 7.24 8.87
C PHE A 132 -3.78 6.33 9.64
N ALA A 133 -2.48 6.40 9.33
CA ALA A 133 -1.44 5.62 10.01
C ALA A 133 -1.33 5.96 11.50
N SER A 134 -1.63 7.21 11.86
CA SER A 134 -1.74 7.70 13.24
C SER A 134 -2.94 7.14 14.02
N GLY A 135 -3.84 6.43 13.35
CA GLY A 135 -4.93 5.67 13.97
C GLY A 135 -6.30 6.34 13.87
N GLU A 136 -6.38 7.60 13.47
CA GLU A 136 -7.62 8.32 13.23
C GLU A 136 -8.42 7.65 12.10
N ARG A 137 -9.74 7.66 12.29
CA ARG A 137 -10.68 7.06 11.35
C ARG A 137 -11.86 7.98 11.19
N PHE A 138 -12.19 8.28 9.95
CA PHE A 138 -13.35 9.10 9.63
C PHE A 138 -14.29 8.31 8.74
N ARG A 139 -15.55 8.24 9.13
CA ARG A 139 -16.62 7.72 8.31
C ARG A 139 -17.41 8.89 7.77
N ILE A 140 -17.40 9.05 6.46
CA ILE A 140 -18.12 10.10 5.75
C ILE A 140 -19.27 9.44 5.02
N ARG A 141 -20.50 9.80 5.38
CA ARG A 141 -21.71 9.35 4.70
C ARG A 141 -22.14 10.38 3.68
N ARG A 142 -22.88 9.95 2.64
CA ARG A 142 -23.47 10.90 1.68
C ARG A 142 -24.35 11.94 2.38
N SER A 143 -25.04 11.55 3.45
CA SER A 143 -25.94 12.40 4.24
C SER A 143 -25.21 13.49 5.01
N ASP A 144 -23.89 13.34 5.24
CA ASP A 144 -23.12 14.29 6.03
C ASP A 144 -22.97 15.65 5.33
N ARG A 145 -23.15 15.69 3.99
CA ARG A 145 -23.16 16.94 3.20
C ARG A 145 -24.27 17.91 3.58
N TRP A 146 -25.35 17.41 4.19
CA TRP A 146 -26.47 18.23 4.64
C TRP A 146 -26.23 18.88 6.00
N ARG A 147 -25.08 18.61 6.63
CA ARG A 147 -24.69 19.22 7.91
C ARG A 147 -24.12 20.63 7.70
N PHE A 148 -24.84 21.48 6.96
CA PHE A 148 -24.43 22.87 6.67
C PHE A 148 -24.21 23.71 7.94
N TRP A 149 -24.82 23.30 9.06
CA TRP A 149 -24.62 23.91 10.37
C TRP A 149 -23.30 23.54 11.06
N ARG A 150 -22.55 22.57 10.54
CA ARG A 150 -21.23 22.20 11.08
C ARG A 150 -20.15 22.97 10.33
N THR A 151 -19.40 23.77 11.08
CA THR A 151 -18.20 24.42 10.56
C THR A 151 -17.13 23.38 10.21
N VAL A 152 -16.57 23.51 9.00
CA VAL A 152 -15.39 22.72 8.60
C VAL A 152 -14.23 23.14 9.50
N ARG A 153 -13.70 22.20 10.28
CA ARG A 153 -12.47 22.41 11.05
C ARG A 153 -11.31 21.85 10.23
N GLY A 154 -10.32 22.69 9.95
CA GLY A 154 -9.07 22.23 9.38
C GLY A 154 -8.43 21.17 10.27
N LEU A 155 -7.71 20.22 9.65
CA LEU A 155 -6.86 19.30 10.38
C LEU A 155 -5.84 20.14 11.17
N ARG A 156 -5.81 19.99 12.49
CA ARG A 156 -4.80 20.64 13.32
C ARG A 156 -3.46 19.96 13.03
N ALA A 157 -2.46 20.74 12.64
CA ALA A 157 -1.09 20.30 12.48
C ALA A 157 -0.46 19.91 13.83
#